data_AF-A0A519WWZ3-F1
#
_entry.id   AF-A0A519WWZ3-F1
#
_cell.length_a   1.000
_cell.length_b   1.000
_cell.length_c   1.000
_cell.angle_alpha   90.00
_cell.angle_beta   90.00
_cell.angle_gamma   90.00
#
_symmetry.space_group_name_H-M   'P 1'
#
loop_
_entity.id
_entity.type
_entity.pdbx_description
1 polymer ?
#
loop_
_entity_poly.entity_id
_entity_poly.type
_entity_poly.pdbx_seq_one_letter_code
_entity_poly.pdbx_strand_id
1 'polypeptide(L)'
;MKLNPPLRFELGTPLRLEPKRFVNPFLSTLYLDTPVARSSMSVTEFKRLLAHYKRIGFEWSQIWLQTHQQSLSRHQTTPPMIVRTIVEPFEYPEWVVEEWHIKFLLSERLLTRARKQASISNWHEDPLVVATWDGIITLCFRSVEQYYRSFHMLPMVGDRLFNEDTGWRIQDRSIDGDMMTITFTMDG
;
A
#
# COMPACT_ATOMS: atom_id res chain seq x y z
N MET A 1 -5.49 29.87 57.74
CA MET A 1 -5.24 29.46 56.35
C MET A 1 -3.77 29.05 56.24
N LYS A 2 -3.49 27.77 55.93
CA LYS A 2 -2.12 27.26 55.75
C LYS A 2 -1.84 27.22 54.24
N LEU A 3 -0.85 27.99 53.80
CA LEU A 3 -0.35 27.96 52.42
C LEU A 3 0.73 26.87 52.34
N ASN A 4 0.54 25.90 51.45
CA ASN A 4 1.56 24.90 51.15
C ASN A 4 2.71 25.54 50.35
N PRO A 5 3.98 25.17 50.61
CA PRO A 5 5.10 25.63 49.80
C PRO A 5 5.09 24.96 48.41
N PRO A 6 5.69 25.58 47.38
CA PRO A 6 5.68 25.02 46.02
C PRO A 6 6.55 23.76 45.93
N LEU A 7 6.05 22.78 45.18
CA LEU A 7 6.74 21.54 44.83
C LEU A 7 8.07 21.87 44.12
N ARG A 8 9.19 21.54 44.77
CA ARG A 8 10.50 21.50 44.13
C ARG A 8 10.62 20.16 43.40
N PHE A 9 10.74 20.21 42.07
CA PHE A 9 11.18 19.07 41.29
C PHE A 9 12.70 19.03 41.35
N GLU A 10 13.27 18.09 42.10
CA GLU A 10 14.68 17.78 41.95
C GLU A 10 14.86 17.06 40.61
N LEU A 11 15.58 17.71 39.67
CA LEU A 11 16.07 17.04 38.47
C LEU A 11 17.10 15.99 38.91
N GLY A 12 16.65 14.76 39.12
CA GLY A 12 17.53 13.61 39.19
C GLY A 12 18.33 13.50 37.89
N THR A 13 19.61 13.14 38.02
CA THR A 13 20.46 12.82 36.86
C THR A 13 19.78 11.75 36.01
N PRO A 14 19.73 11.91 34.67
CA PRO A 14 19.05 10.95 33.81
C PRO A 14 19.72 9.58 33.93
N LEU A 15 18.94 8.57 34.33
CA LEU A 15 19.35 7.17 34.32
C LEU A 15 19.65 6.78 32.87
N ARG A 16 20.93 6.55 32.59
CA ARG A 16 21.40 6.03 31.30
C ARG A 16 20.84 4.62 31.13
N LEU A 17 19.80 4.48 30.32
CA LEU A 17 19.26 3.18 29.93
C LEU A 17 20.31 2.49 29.05
N GLU A 18 21.03 1.54 29.62
CA GLU A 18 21.89 0.65 28.86
C GLU A 18 21.02 -0.17 27.89
N PRO A 19 21.34 -0.20 26.58
CA PRO A 19 20.54 -0.91 25.61
C PRO A 19 20.56 -2.41 25.94
N LYS A 20 19.39 -2.93 26.33
CA LYS A 20 19.17 -4.36 26.56
C LYS A 20 19.40 -5.08 25.22
N ARG A 21 20.48 -5.86 25.14
CA ARG A 21 20.84 -6.61 23.93
C ARG A 21 19.66 -7.52 23.54
N PHE A 22 19.09 -7.25 22.37
CA PHE A 22 18.17 -8.17 21.72
C PHE A 22 18.95 -9.43 21.32
N VAL A 23 18.62 -10.56 21.95
CA VAL A 23 19.11 -11.87 21.51
C VAL A 23 18.12 -12.37 20.47
N ASN A 24 18.54 -12.35 19.20
CA ASN A 24 17.73 -12.82 18.08
C ASN A 24 17.75 -14.36 18.07
N PRO A 25 16.62 -15.08 18.14
CA PRO A 25 16.60 -16.54 18.26
C PRO A 25 17.03 -17.29 16.98
N PHE A 26 17.40 -16.59 15.90
CA PHE A 26 17.78 -17.20 14.62
C PHE A 26 19.29 -17.41 14.41
N LEU A 27 20.13 -17.14 15.42
CA LEU A 27 21.59 -17.35 15.32
C LEU A 27 22.04 -18.59 16.10
N SER A 28 21.50 -19.75 15.76
CA SER A 28 22.01 -21.04 16.26
C SER A 28 21.99 -22.10 15.17
N THR A 29 22.74 -21.86 14.10
CA THR A 29 23.15 -22.95 13.21
C THR A 29 24.50 -22.61 12.57
N LEU A 30 25.51 -23.35 13.02
CA LEU A 30 26.75 -23.71 12.34
C LEU A 30 27.70 -22.58 11.94
N TYR A 31 28.80 -22.52 12.70
CA TYR A 31 30.09 -22.00 12.29
C TYR A 31 30.40 -22.36 10.83
N LEU A 32 30.42 -21.35 9.98
CA LEU A 32 31.21 -21.33 8.76
C LEU A 32 31.87 -19.94 8.72
N ASP A 33 33.13 -19.90 9.12
CA ASP A 33 33.99 -18.71 9.10
C ASP A 33 34.28 -18.29 7.66
N THR A 34 33.28 -17.68 7.03
CA THR A 34 33.49 -16.88 5.84
C THR A 34 32.86 -15.52 6.12
N PRO A 35 33.61 -14.40 6.05
CA PRO A 35 33.00 -13.09 6.15
C PRO A 35 32.01 -12.95 4.99
N VAL A 36 30.71 -13.06 5.29
CA VAL A 36 29.66 -12.68 4.35
C VAL A 36 29.80 -11.18 4.20
N ALA A 37 30.56 -10.77 3.19
CA ALA A 37 30.57 -9.42 2.70
C ALA A 37 29.10 -9.08 2.41
N ARG A 38 28.52 -8.17 3.21
CA ARG A 38 27.27 -7.52 2.84
C ARG A 38 27.61 -6.75 1.57
N SER A 39 27.32 -7.34 0.42
CA SER A 39 27.44 -6.69 -0.86
C SER A 39 26.56 -5.45 -0.80
N SER A 40 27.15 -4.27 -0.58
CA SER A 40 26.44 -3.02 -0.69
C SER A 40 26.01 -2.92 -2.14
N MET A 41 24.72 -3.18 -2.40
CA MET A 41 24.16 -3.05 -3.72
C MET A 41 24.47 -1.63 -4.20
N SER A 42 25.21 -1.54 -5.29
CA SER A 42 25.60 -0.23 -5.84
C SER A 42 24.33 0.53 -6.24
N VAL A 43 24.34 1.85 -6.13
CA VAL A 43 23.23 2.70 -6.60
C VAL A 43 22.87 2.38 -8.05
N THR A 44 23.84 1.96 -8.85
CA THR A 44 23.66 1.50 -10.23
C THR A 44 22.91 0.19 -10.35
N GLU A 45 23.17 -0.80 -9.48
CA GLU A 45 22.42 -2.06 -9.45
C GLU A 45 20.99 -1.85 -8.96
N PHE A 46 20.81 -1.00 -7.94
CA PHE A 46 19.49 -0.59 -7.48
C PHE A 46 18.70 0.08 -8.61
N LYS A 47 19.30 1.05 -9.31
CA LYS A 47 18.67 1.70 -10.47
C LYS A 47 18.34 0.72 -11.59
N ARG A 48 19.19 -0.30 -11.81
CA ARG A 48 18.98 -1.33 -12.83
C ARG A 48 17.82 -2.26 -12.47
N LEU A 49 17.73 -2.68 -11.22
CA LEU A 49 16.61 -3.47 -10.70
C LEU A 49 15.30 -2.66 -10.76
N LEU A 50 15.35 -1.39 -10.38
CA LEU A 50 14.23 -0.46 -10.50
C LEU A 50 13.78 -0.31 -11.95
N ALA A 51 14.71 -0.16 -12.90
CA ALA A 51 14.40 -0.08 -14.32
C ALA A 51 13.81 -1.38 -14.88
N HIS A 52 14.28 -2.54 -14.41
CA HIS A 52 13.73 -3.83 -14.79
C HIS A 52 12.31 -4.02 -14.25
N TYR A 53 12.09 -3.67 -13.00
CA TYR A 53 10.76 -3.60 -12.38
C TYR A 53 9.81 -2.70 -13.19
N LYS A 54 10.28 -1.50 -13.56
CA LYS A 54 9.51 -0.53 -14.37
C LYS A 54 9.08 -1.11 -15.71
N ARG A 55 9.98 -1.81 -16.41
CA ARG A 55 9.68 -2.41 -17.71
C ARG A 55 8.61 -3.50 -17.60
N ILE A 56 8.75 -4.38 -16.62
CA ILE A 56 7.80 -5.47 -16.39
C ILE A 56 6.43 -4.88 -16.01
N GLY A 57 6.37 -3.94 -15.06
CA GLY A 57 5.12 -3.28 -14.68
C GLY A 57 4.39 -2.61 -15.87
N PHE A 58 5.14 -1.94 -16.76
CA PHE A 58 4.58 -1.30 -17.95
C PHE A 58 4.05 -2.31 -18.97
N GLU A 59 4.81 -3.34 -19.30
CA GLU A 59 4.40 -4.39 -20.25
C GLU A 59 3.13 -5.10 -19.74
N TRP A 60 3.04 -5.39 -18.44
CA TRP A 60 1.84 -5.96 -17.82
C TRP A 60 0.65 -5.00 -17.82
N SER A 61 0.86 -3.69 -17.59
CA SER A 61 -0.23 -2.71 -17.61
C SER A 61 -0.89 -2.58 -19.00
N GLN A 62 -0.09 -2.65 -20.06
CA GLN A 62 -0.58 -2.57 -21.45
C GLN A 62 -1.30 -3.85 -21.87
N ILE A 63 -0.72 -5.01 -21.58
CA ILE A 63 -1.35 -6.31 -21.85
C ILE A 63 -2.68 -6.40 -21.10
N TRP A 64 -2.75 -5.93 -19.86
CA TRP A 64 -3.96 -5.95 -19.06
C TRP A 64 -5.04 -4.99 -19.59
N LEU A 65 -4.71 -3.74 -19.94
CA LEU A 65 -5.68 -2.80 -20.57
C LEU A 65 -6.30 -3.41 -21.84
N GLN A 66 -5.47 -4.06 -22.65
CA GLN A 66 -5.91 -4.71 -23.89
C GLN A 66 -6.75 -5.97 -23.62
N THR A 67 -6.38 -6.75 -22.60
CA THR A 67 -7.12 -7.96 -22.20
C THR A 67 -8.44 -7.60 -21.51
N HIS A 68 -8.51 -6.48 -20.79
CA HIS A 68 -9.71 -6.07 -20.07
C HIS A 68 -10.78 -5.50 -20.99
N GLN A 69 -10.38 -4.74 -22.02
CA GLN A 69 -11.28 -4.38 -23.13
C GLN A 69 -11.88 -5.61 -23.80
N GLN A 70 -11.12 -6.71 -23.89
CA GLN A 70 -11.60 -7.97 -24.45
C GLN A 70 -12.44 -8.80 -23.45
N SER A 71 -12.15 -8.74 -22.14
CA SER A 71 -12.85 -9.52 -21.10
C SER A 71 -14.18 -8.91 -20.67
N LEU A 72 -14.39 -7.60 -20.83
CA LEU A 72 -15.71 -6.97 -20.69
C LEU A 72 -16.76 -7.57 -21.65
N SER A 73 -16.31 -8.28 -22.69
CA SER A 73 -17.15 -9.00 -23.65
C SER A 73 -17.45 -10.45 -23.24
N ARG A 74 -16.79 -11.01 -22.21
CA ARG A 74 -16.82 -12.45 -21.86
C ARG A 74 -16.74 -12.66 -20.34
N HIS A 75 -17.87 -13.06 -19.73
CA HIS A 75 -18.07 -13.57 -18.35
C HIS A 75 -18.21 -12.52 -17.24
N GLN A 76 -19.30 -12.45 -16.45
CA GLN A 76 -19.99 -13.42 -15.57
C GLN A 76 -19.17 -13.94 -14.38
N THR A 77 -19.65 -13.57 -13.17
CA THR A 77 -19.49 -14.21 -11.85
C THR A 77 -18.08 -14.26 -11.23
N THR A 78 -17.49 -13.09 -11.00
CA THR A 78 -16.61 -12.84 -9.84
C THR A 78 -17.49 -12.24 -8.73
N PRO A 79 -17.27 -12.54 -7.42
CA PRO A 79 -18.00 -11.83 -6.36
C PRO A 79 -17.84 -10.31 -6.57
N PRO A 80 -18.95 -9.55 -6.59
CA PRO A 80 -18.89 -8.15 -6.96
C PRO A 80 -18.12 -7.36 -5.92
N MET A 81 -17.25 -6.46 -6.39
CA MET A 81 -16.69 -5.38 -5.57
C MET A 81 -17.81 -4.75 -4.76
N ILE A 82 -17.70 -4.78 -3.43
CA ILE A 82 -18.69 -4.15 -2.57
C ILE A 82 -18.38 -2.66 -2.56
N VAL A 83 -19.00 -1.91 -3.48
CA VAL A 83 -18.93 -0.45 -3.49
C VAL A 83 -20.05 0.09 -2.62
N ARG A 84 -19.73 0.43 -1.38
CA ARG A 84 -20.66 1.07 -0.47
C ARG A 84 -20.42 2.58 -0.43
N THR A 85 -21.49 3.33 -0.23
CA THR A 85 -21.64 4.79 -0.24
C THR A 85 -20.36 5.58 0.10
N ILE A 86 -19.83 6.34 -0.89
CA ILE A 86 -18.95 7.54 -0.94
C ILE A 86 -17.74 7.67 0.03
N VAL A 87 -17.73 7.01 1.19
CA VAL A 87 -16.68 7.07 2.23
C VAL A 87 -16.22 5.65 2.64
N GLU A 88 -16.86 4.60 2.15
CA GLU A 88 -16.40 3.24 2.46
C GLU A 88 -15.22 2.82 1.57
N PRO A 89 -14.20 2.17 2.16
CA PRO A 89 -13.06 1.68 1.41
C PRO A 89 -13.45 0.56 0.46
N PHE A 90 -12.79 0.54 -0.70
CA PHE A 90 -12.74 -0.62 -1.55
C PHE A 90 -11.97 -1.73 -0.83
N GLU A 91 -12.65 -2.84 -0.61
CA GLU A 91 -12.11 -4.01 0.07
C GLU A 91 -12.48 -5.28 -0.68
N TYR A 92 -11.53 -6.21 -0.70
CA TYR A 92 -11.72 -7.57 -1.16
C TYR A 92 -11.06 -8.52 -0.16
N PRO A 93 -11.70 -9.66 0.17
CA PRO A 93 -11.14 -10.63 1.11
C PRO A 93 -9.76 -11.15 0.70
N GLU A 94 -9.48 -11.23 -0.59
CA GLU A 94 -8.22 -11.69 -1.17
C GLU A 94 -7.11 -10.63 -1.18
N TRP A 95 -7.42 -9.36 -0.88
CA TRP A 95 -6.43 -8.28 -0.88
C TRP A 95 -5.62 -8.29 0.41
N VAL A 96 -4.76 -9.30 0.52
CA VAL A 96 -3.86 -9.51 1.67
C VAL A 96 -2.43 -9.53 1.16
N VAL A 97 -1.57 -8.75 1.81
CA VAL A 97 -0.12 -8.78 1.59
C VAL A 97 0.54 -9.20 2.90
N GLU A 98 1.10 -10.40 2.92
CA GLU A 98 1.50 -11.14 4.13
C GLU A 98 0.32 -11.35 5.08
N GLU A 99 0.22 -10.50 6.10
CA GLU A 99 -0.82 -10.52 7.13
C GLU A 99 -1.67 -9.23 7.07
N TRP A 100 -1.32 -8.29 6.19
CA TRP A 100 -1.99 -7.00 6.11
C TRP A 100 -3.14 -7.03 5.10
N HIS A 101 -4.35 -6.76 5.57
CA HIS A 101 -5.50 -6.49 4.72
C HIS A 101 -5.37 -5.11 4.09
N ILE A 102 -5.36 -5.07 2.75
CA ILE A 102 -5.17 -3.84 1.99
C ILE A 102 -6.53 -3.30 1.54
N LYS A 103 -6.78 -2.05 1.88
CA LYS A 103 -7.98 -1.31 1.52
C LYS A 103 -7.62 -0.05 0.76
N PHE A 104 -8.50 0.38 -0.14
CA PHE A 104 -8.30 1.62 -0.89
C PHE A 104 -9.46 2.58 -0.67
N LEU A 105 -9.15 3.86 -0.48
CA LEU A 105 -10.10 4.96 -0.47
C LEU A 105 -9.78 5.89 -1.63
N LEU A 106 -10.81 6.45 -2.24
CA LEU A 106 -10.66 7.44 -3.30
C LEU A 106 -10.73 8.84 -2.72
N SER A 107 -9.83 9.73 -3.16
CA SER A 107 -9.95 11.16 -2.86
C SER A 107 -11.24 11.73 -3.45
N GLU A 108 -11.72 12.85 -2.91
CA GLU A 108 -12.89 13.55 -3.43
C GLU A 108 -12.78 13.91 -4.92
N ARG A 109 -11.55 14.18 -5.40
CA ARG A 109 -11.28 14.49 -6.81
C ARG A 109 -11.55 13.27 -7.70
N LEU A 110 -11.07 12.10 -7.29
CA LEU A 110 -11.31 10.84 -7.98
C LEU A 110 -12.79 10.45 -7.91
N LEU A 111 -13.45 10.61 -6.76
CA LEU A 111 -14.90 10.38 -6.62
C LEU A 111 -15.71 11.31 -7.53
N THR A 112 -15.32 12.58 -7.64
CA THR A 112 -15.97 13.53 -8.56
C THR A 112 -15.81 13.10 -10.01
N ARG A 113 -14.63 12.56 -10.38
CA ARG A 113 -14.39 11.99 -11.70
C ARG A 113 -15.25 10.75 -11.96
N ALA A 114 -15.37 9.85 -10.97
CA ALA A 114 -16.23 8.68 -11.04
C ALA A 114 -17.69 9.09 -11.29
N ARG A 115 -18.20 10.07 -10.53
CA ARG A 115 -19.55 10.61 -10.67
C ARG A 115 -19.81 11.26 -12.02
N LYS A 116 -18.82 11.97 -12.57
CA LYS A 116 -18.93 12.58 -13.92
C LYS A 116 -18.96 11.55 -15.05
N GLN A 117 -18.37 10.38 -14.82
CA GLN A 117 -18.32 9.31 -15.81
C GLN A 117 -19.61 8.47 -15.82
N ALA A 118 -20.33 8.44 -14.70
CA ALA A 118 -21.57 7.69 -14.59
C ALA A 118 -22.71 8.35 -15.36
N SER A 119 -23.49 7.50 -16.02
CA SER A 119 -24.72 7.88 -16.71
C SER A 119 -25.90 8.08 -15.75
N ILE A 120 -25.77 7.58 -14.52
CA ILE A 120 -26.79 7.59 -13.47
C ILE A 120 -26.25 8.29 -12.20
N SER A 121 -27.16 8.85 -11.39
CA SER A 121 -26.78 9.57 -10.15
C SER A 121 -26.03 8.69 -9.16
N ASN A 122 -26.38 7.39 -9.10
CA ASN A 122 -25.69 6.39 -8.30
C ASN A 122 -24.54 5.78 -9.11
N TRP A 123 -23.41 6.48 -9.18
CA TRP A 123 -22.26 6.05 -10.00
C TRP A 123 -21.75 4.63 -9.70
N HIS A 124 -21.95 4.15 -8.47
CA HIS A 124 -21.56 2.81 -8.01
C HIS A 124 -22.53 1.70 -8.43
N GLU A 125 -23.68 2.05 -9.03
CA GLU A 125 -24.61 1.11 -9.63
C GLU A 125 -24.39 1.01 -11.16
N ASP A 126 -23.60 1.92 -11.75
CA ASP A 126 -23.31 1.93 -13.18
C ASP A 126 -22.29 0.82 -13.50
N PRO A 127 -22.68 -0.27 -14.19
CA PRO A 127 -21.82 -1.43 -14.35
C PRO A 127 -20.52 -1.12 -15.11
N LEU A 128 -20.56 -0.15 -16.04
CA LEU A 128 -19.39 0.25 -16.81
C LEU A 128 -18.40 1.02 -15.97
N VAL A 129 -18.90 1.94 -15.14
CA VAL A 129 -18.07 2.70 -14.20
C VAL A 129 -17.49 1.76 -13.16
N VAL A 130 -18.32 0.93 -12.52
CA VAL A 130 -17.87 -0.04 -11.51
C VAL A 130 -16.77 -0.93 -12.07
N ALA A 131 -16.95 -1.53 -13.25
CA ALA A 131 -15.93 -2.38 -13.85
C ALA A 131 -14.62 -1.63 -14.16
N THR A 132 -14.71 -0.36 -14.58
CA THR A 132 -13.54 0.48 -14.81
C THR A 132 -12.77 0.73 -13.52
N TRP A 133 -13.46 1.14 -12.46
CA TRP A 133 -12.83 1.44 -11.17
C TRP A 133 -12.32 0.17 -10.48
N ASP A 134 -13.07 -0.94 -10.57
CA ASP A 134 -12.65 -2.26 -10.08
C ASP A 134 -11.31 -2.67 -10.69
N GLY A 135 -11.20 -2.54 -12.02
CA GLY A 135 -9.96 -2.82 -12.71
C GLY A 135 -8.80 -1.92 -12.24
N ILE A 136 -9.03 -0.61 -12.08
CA ILE A 136 -7.98 0.32 -11.64
C ILE A 136 -7.55 0.04 -10.20
N ILE A 137 -8.48 -0.21 -9.28
CA ILE A 137 -8.14 -0.53 -7.89
C ILE A 137 -7.44 -1.88 -7.81
N THR A 138 -7.88 -2.88 -8.58
CA THR A 138 -7.17 -4.17 -8.69
C THR A 138 -5.74 -3.99 -9.17
N LEU A 139 -5.50 -3.07 -10.11
CA LEU A 139 -4.16 -2.72 -10.57
C LEU A 139 -3.33 -2.05 -9.45
N CYS A 140 -3.95 -1.19 -8.65
CA CYS A 140 -3.33 -0.58 -7.47
C CYS A 140 -2.91 -1.67 -6.47
N PHE A 141 -3.78 -2.63 -6.16
CA PHE A 141 -3.46 -3.77 -5.30
C PHE A 141 -2.26 -4.57 -5.82
N ARG A 142 -2.26 -4.95 -7.10
CA ARG A 142 -1.12 -5.66 -7.72
C ARG A 142 0.17 -4.86 -7.63
N SER A 143 0.09 -3.54 -7.79
CA SER A 143 1.26 -2.67 -7.62
C SER A 143 1.77 -2.67 -6.17
N VAL A 144 0.90 -2.69 -5.18
CA VAL A 144 1.28 -2.81 -3.75
C VAL A 144 1.97 -4.15 -3.50
N GLU A 145 1.39 -5.24 -4.00
CA GLU A 145 1.96 -6.58 -3.87
C GLU A 145 3.36 -6.66 -4.51
N GLN A 146 3.51 -6.13 -5.72
CA GLN A 146 4.78 -6.15 -6.44
C GLN A 146 5.84 -5.27 -5.75
N TYR A 147 5.43 -4.11 -5.22
CA TYR A 147 6.29 -3.24 -4.43
C TYR A 147 6.78 -3.97 -3.18
N TYR A 148 5.87 -4.61 -2.44
CA TYR A 148 6.23 -5.39 -1.26
C TYR A 148 7.17 -6.55 -1.59
N ARG A 149 6.92 -7.30 -2.67
CA ARG A 149 7.83 -8.37 -3.11
C ARG A 149 9.24 -7.87 -3.45
N SER A 150 9.38 -6.61 -3.87
CA SER A 150 10.65 -6.03 -4.30
C SER A 150 11.43 -5.39 -3.16
N PHE A 151 10.73 -4.73 -2.23
CA PHE A 151 11.35 -3.94 -1.16
C PHE A 151 11.12 -4.50 0.24
N HIS A 152 10.29 -5.53 0.40
CA HIS A 152 9.85 -6.10 1.68
C HIS A 152 9.28 -5.05 2.64
N MET A 153 8.66 -4.01 2.08
CA MET A 153 7.96 -2.95 2.79
C MET A 153 6.76 -2.49 1.96
N LEU A 154 5.73 -2.00 2.62
CA LEU A 154 4.55 -1.48 1.95
C LEU A 154 4.78 -0.04 1.46
N PRO A 155 4.11 0.38 0.37
CA PRO A 155 4.19 1.74 -0.14
C PRO A 155 3.86 2.80 0.91
N MET A 156 4.50 3.95 0.78
CA MET A 156 4.38 5.09 1.69
C MET A 156 3.60 6.25 1.07
N VAL A 157 3.18 7.19 1.90
CA VAL A 157 2.56 8.44 1.44
C VAL A 157 3.53 9.15 0.48
N GLY A 158 3.01 9.55 -0.68
CA GLY A 158 3.79 10.15 -1.77
C GLY A 158 4.22 9.15 -2.86
N ASP A 159 4.24 7.85 -2.57
CA ASP A 159 4.51 6.84 -3.59
C ASP A 159 3.36 6.77 -4.59
N ARG A 160 3.68 6.38 -5.81
CA ARG A 160 2.69 6.17 -6.88
C ARG A 160 2.52 4.70 -7.17
N LEU A 161 1.26 4.29 -7.30
CA LEU A 161 0.88 2.94 -7.67
C LEU A 161 0.72 2.85 -9.18
N PHE A 162 0.98 1.66 -9.72
CA PHE A 162 0.87 1.23 -11.13
C PHE A 162 1.68 1.98 -12.18
N ASN A 163 2.10 3.24 -11.93
CA ASN A 163 2.98 4.03 -12.79
C ASN A 163 3.62 5.23 -12.02
N GLU A 164 4.90 5.52 -12.20
CA GLU A 164 5.59 6.62 -11.50
C GLU A 164 5.25 8.02 -12.07
N ASP A 165 4.87 8.11 -13.35
CA ASP A 165 4.58 9.40 -13.98
C ASP A 165 3.07 9.69 -14.04
N THR A 166 2.27 8.65 -14.28
CA THR A 166 0.82 8.76 -14.48
C THR A 166 0.00 8.02 -13.42
N GLY A 167 0.66 7.34 -12.50
CA GLY A 167 -0.01 6.51 -11.51
C GLY A 167 -0.58 7.30 -10.36
N TRP A 168 -1.56 6.71 -9.68
CA TRP A 168 -2.20 7.38 -8.55
C TRP A 168 -1.26 7.42 -7.37
N ARG A 169 -1.17 8.60 -6.77
CA ARG A 169 -0.34 8.87 -5.62
C ARG A 169 -1.09 8.48 -4.36
N ILE A 170 -0.40 7.83 -3.43
CA ILE A 170 -0.89 7.63 -2.07
C ILE A 170 -0.86 8.98 -1.38
N GLN A 171 -2.04 9.56 -1.16
CA GLN A 171 -2.21 10.83 -0.47
C GLN A 171 -2.11 10.67 1.04
N ASP A 172 -2.67 9.57 1.56
CA ASP A 172 -2.67 9.26 2.98
C ASP A 172 -2.63 7.75 3.20
N ARG A 173 -2.17 7.34 4.38
CA ARG A 173 -2.07 5.94 4.80
C ARG A 173 -2.50 5.84 6.27
N SER A 174 -3.57 5.10 6.53
CA SER A 174 -3.96 4.73 7.89
C SER A 174 -3.63 3.26 8.16
N ILE A 175 -3.24 2.97 9.39
CA ILE A 175 -2.87 1.63 9.85
C ILE A 175 -3.73 1.32 11.06
N ASP A 176 -4.52 0.26 10.96
CA ASP A 176 -5.20 -0.36 12.09
C ASP A 176 -4.42 -1.62 12.46
N GLY A 177 -3.64 -1.54 13.55
CA GLY A 177 -2.79 -2.63 14.00
C GLY A 177 -3.56 -3.78 14.66
N ASP A 178 -4.77 -3.52 15.18
CA ASP A 178 -5.57 -4.56 15.82
C ASP A 178 -6.22 -5.45 14.77
N MET A 179 -6.64 -4.85 13.65
CA MET A 179 -7.24 -5.55 12.51
C MET A 179 -6.22 -5.91 11.42
N MET A 180 -4.92 -5.66 11.63
CA MET A 180 -3.86 -5.74 10.61
C MET A 180 -4.33 -5.18 9.25
N THR A 181 -4.94 -4.00 9.27
CA THR A 181 -5.54 -3.39 8.08
C THR A 181 -4.79 -2.11 7.72
N ILE A 182 -4.45 -1.95 6.45
CA ILE A 182 -3.88 -0.72 5.92
C ILE A 182 -4.81 -0.16 4.86
N THR A 183 -5.19 1.09 5.05
CA THR A 183 -6.03 1.80 4.08
C THR A 183 -5.20 2.88 3.38
N PHE A 184 -5.17 2.82 2.06
CA PHE A 184 -4.52 3.81 1.22
C PHE A 184 -5.53 4.77 0.63
N THR A 185 -5.39 6.06 0.92
CA THR A 185 -6.17 7.10 0.25
C THR A 185 -5.46 7.51 -1.02
N MET A 186 -6.12 7.32 -2.16
CA MET A 186 -5.57 7.51 -3.49
C MET A 186 -5.94 8.88 -4.07
N ASP A 187 -4.98 9.54 -4.72
CA ASP A 187 -5.15 10.81 -5.44
C ASP A 187 -4.58 10.69 -6.86
N GLY A 188 -5.18 11.39 -7.83
CA GLY A 188 -4.83 11.25 -9.25
C GLY A 188 -4.99 12.52 -10.08
#